data_AF-A0A4Q5TPF6-F1
#
_entry.id   AF-A0A4Q5TPF6-F1
#
_cell.length_a   1.000
_cell.length_b   1.000
_cell.length_c   1.000
_cell.angle_alpha   90.00
_cell.angle_beta   90.00
_cell.angle_gamma   90.00
#
_symmetry.space_group_name_H-M   'P 1'
#
loop_
_entity.id
_entity.type
_entity.pdbx_description
1 polymer ?
#
loop_
_entity_poly.entity_id
_entity_poly.type
_entity_poly.pdbx_seq_one_letter_code
_entity_poly.pdbx_strand_id
1 'polypeptide(L)'
;MSQTPITELKFPIALLRGSLRDINSCLDDIIFYNVYLLARPRQGQATDAQNFTEAARLLGISSNDPQAAYLKAQDMFVQYRTSPFAGISMELLKKYYNKPVAEFDVACLLGYIALRSILLDRPWHKTTKAEIYARMTGRTSLPSKERSGERYLKRYHMDRLLRALEAGWGLHTFSHQTMGLYFGFEQTSLQELALINEAHKHRPKDHTRRDANAAALTSANAALGRSTTAKPQQQHNDSTTTPQQQHNGSAAAAPQQHNDSFTAPSQHREPIPCLPCTTTKHILHAENPPNAIANIRPCPI
;
A
#
# COMPACT_ATOMS: atom_id res chain seq x y z
N MET A 1 -25.64 27.37 -20.32
CA MET A 1 -24.25 26.89 -20.23
C MET A 1 -24.27 25.39 -20.38
N SER A 2 -23.57 24.82 -21.36
CA SER A 2 -23.35 23.38 -21.48
C SER A 2 -22.36 22.94 -20.39
N GLN A 3 -22.81 22.16 -19.41
CA GLN A 3 -21.90 21.52 -18.47
C GLN A 3 -21.16 20.39 -19.18
N THR A 4 -19.82 20.42 -19.16
CA THR A 4 -19.01 19.30 -19.66
C THR A 4 -19.36 18.05 -18.86
N PRO A 5 -19.66 16.90 -19.50
CA PRO A 5 -20.00 15.68 -18.79
C PRO A 5 -18.83 15.23 -17.90
N ILE A 6 -19.14 14.77 -16.69
CA ILE A 6 -18.12 14.29 -15.74
C ILE A 6 -17.66 12.91 -16.17
N THR A 7 -16.53 12.86 -16.88
CA THR A 7 -15.95 11.64 -17.46
C THR A 7 -15.11 10.82 -16.47
N GLU A 8 -14.54 11.46 -15.45
CA GLU A 8 -13.69 10.83 -14.42
C GLU A 8 -14.12 11.27 -13.02
N LEU A 9 -14.24 10.30 -12.11
CA LEU A 9 -14.42 10.52 -10.67
C LEU A 9 -13.05 10.46 -9.97
N LYS A 10 -12.79 11.42 -9.08
CA LYS A 10 -11.55 11.50 -8.29
C LYS A 10 -11.86 11.25 -6.83
N PHE A 11 -11.07 10.39 -6.18
CA PHE A 11 -11.35 9.92 -4.83
C PHE A 11 -10.07 9.53 -4.08
N PRO A 12 -10.05 9.54 -2.73
CA PRO A 12 -8.91 9.11 -1.96
C PRO A 12 -8.82 7.57 -1.97
N ILE A 13 -7.62 6.99 -2.14
CA ILE A 13 -7.43 5.53 -2.26
C ILE A 13 -7.99 4.75 -1.07
N ALA A 14 -8.13 5.37 0.10
CA ALA A 14 -8.69 4.73 1.29
C ALA A 14 -10.11 4.17 1.11
N LEU A 15 -10.88 4.65 0.11
CA LEU A 15 -12.21 4.09 -0.22
C LEU A 15 -12.12 2.67 -0.84
N LEU A 16 -10.95 2.23 -1.30
CA LEU A 16 -10.72 0.88 -1.83
C LEU A 16 -10.55 -0.19 -0.73
N ARG A 17 -10.67 0.17 0.55
CA ARG A 17 -10.51 -0.76 1.67
C ARG A 17 -11.66 -1.76 1.71
N GLY A 18 -11.36 -3.03 1.45
CA GLY A 18 -12.36 -4.11 1.42
C GLY A 18 -12.83 -4.49 0.01
N SER A 19 -12.46 -3.72 -1.02
CA SER A 19 -12.88 -3.87 -2.43
C SER A 19 -12.66 -5.27 -3.05
N LEU A 20 -11.66 -6.03 -2.60
CA LEU A 20 -11.43 -7.43 -3.01
C LEU A 20 -12.46 -8.43 -2.43
N ARG A 21 -13.33 -8.00 -1.50
CA ARG A 21 -14.42 -8.78 -0.92
C ARG A 21 -15.79 -8.25 -1.34
N ASP A 22 -15.93 -6.93 -1.33
CA ASP A 22 -17.12 -6.23 -1.81
C ASP A 22 -16.68 -4.99 -2.61
N ILE A 23 -16.75 -5.12 -3.94
CA ILE A 23 -16.43 -4.01 -4.85
C ILE A 23 -17.58 -3.01 -4.94
N ASN A 24 -18.84 -3.42 -4.73
CA ASN A 24 -19.99 -2.54 -4.94
C ASN A 24 -20.06 -1.47 -3.85
N SER A 25 -19.90 -1.85 -2.57
CA SER A 25 -19.82 -0.88 -1.46
C SER A 25 -18.67 0.13 -1.63
N CYS A 26 -17.52 -0.30 -2.17
CA CYS A 26 -16.42 0.61 -2.51
C CYS A 26 -16.75 1.53 -3.70
N LEU A 27 -17.52 1.08 -4.71
CA LEU A 27 -17.96 1.92 -5.82
C LEU A 27 -19.05 2.90 -5.39
N ASP A 28 -19.99 2.48 -4.53
CA ASP A 28 -20.96 3.34 -3.84
C ASP A 28 -20.24 4.45 -3.06
N ASP A 29 -19.18 4.13 -2.31
CA ASP A 29 -18.43 5.13 -1.56
C ASP A 29 -17.68 6.13 -2.46
N ILE A 30 -17.14 5.66 -3.59
CA ILE A 30 -16.56 6.55 -4.62
C ILE A 30 -17.64 7.46 -5.24
N ILE A 31 -18.84 6.92 -5.49
CA ILE A 31 -20.01 7.68 -5.96
C ILE A 31 -20.40 8.74 -4.93
N PHE A 32 -20.75 8.35 -3.70
CA PHE A 32 -21.26 9.27 -2.68
C PHE A 32 -20.25 10.37 -2.34
N TYR A 33 -18.95 10.02 -2.29
CA TYR A 33 -17.87 11.00 -2.13
C TYR A 33 -17.87 12.05 -3.25
N ASN A 34 -18.02 11.63 -4.52
CA ASN A 34 -18.07 12.56 -5.65
C ASN A 34 -19.38 13.36 -5.73
N VAL A 35 -20.53 12.75 -5.38
CA VAL A 35 -21.80 13.48 -5.22
C VAL A 35 -21.63 14.58 -4.16
N TYR A 36 -21.05 14.28 -3.00
CA TYR A 36 -20.79 15.26 -1.93
C TYR A 36 -19.89 16.42 -2.39
N LEU A 37 -18.86 16.16 -3.21
CA LEU A 37 -18.03 17.22 -3.80
C LEU A 37 -18.82 18.14 -4.74
N LEU A 38 -19.80 17.62 -5.48
CA LEU A 38 -20.67 18.38 -6.39
C LEU A 38 -21.84 19.06 -5.68
N ALA A 39 -22.25 18.54 -4.52
CA ALA A 39 -23.34 19.00 -3.67
C ALA A 39 -22.97 20.17 -2.75
N ARG A 40 -21.69 20.56 -2.70
CA ARG A 40 -21.21 21.69 -1.90
C ARG A 40 -22.08 22.94 -2.13
N PRO A 41 -22.41 23.70 -1.08
CA PRO A 41 -23.48 24.69 -1.10
C PRO A 41 -23.27 25.73 -2.20
N ARG A 42 -24.16 25.69 -3.19
CA ARG A 42 -24.40 26.79 -4.12
C ARG A 42 -25.13 27.88 -3.33
N GLN A 43 -24.85 29.16 -3.61
CA GLN A 43 -25.49 30.27 -2.89
C GLN A 43 -27.01 30.23 -3.06
N GLY A 44 -27.75 29.83 -2.01
CA GLY A 44 -29.20 29.63 -2.04
C GLY A 44 -29.72 28.88 -0.83
N GLN A 45 -31.05 28.82 -0.69
CA GLN A 45 -31.75 28.30 0.51
C GLN A 45 -32.00 26.77 0.51
N ALA A 46 -31.41 26.02 -0.44
CA ALA A 46 -31.63 24.58 -0.56
C ALA A 46 -30.87 23.80 0.53
N THR A 47 -31.50 22.76 1.08
CA THR A 47 -30.87 21.93 2.13
C THR A 47 -29.77 21.03 1.54
N ASP A 48 -28.81 20.64 2.37
CA ASP A 48 -27.70 19.76 1.97
C ASP A 48 -28.17 18.48 1.26
N ALA A 49 -29.25 17.86 1.74
CA ALA A 49 -29.85 16.67 1.12
C ALA A 49 -30.49 16.95 -0.27
N GLN A 50 -31.08 18.14 -0.46
CA GLN A 50 -31.60 18.56 -1.77
C GLN A 50 -30.45 18.81 -2.75
N ASN A 51 -29.39 19.48 -2.30
CA ASN A 51 -28.17 19.70 -3.08
C ASN A 51 -27.50 18.36 -3.45
N PHE A 52 -27.46 17.39 -2.53
CA PHE A 52 -26.95 16.03 -2.76
C PHE A 52 -27.80 15.25 -3.76
N THR A 53 -29.13 15.35 -3.66
CA THR A 53 -30.06 14.69 -4.60
C THR A 53 -29.91 15.22 -6.02
N GLU A 54 -29.82 16.55 -6.19
CA GLU A 54 -29.59 17.17 -7.51
C GLU A 54 -28.18 16.84 -8.05
N ALA A 55 -27.16 16.80 -7.19
CA ALA A 55 -25.82 16.37 -7.58
C ALA A 55 -25.77 14.89 -8.02
N ALA A 56 -26.52 14.00 -7.37
CA ALA A 56 -26.65 12.60 -7.76
C ALA A 56 -27.35 12.47 -9.12
N ARG A 57 -28.40 13.27 -9.36
CA ARG A 57 -29.09 13.36 -10.66
C ARG A 57 -28.14 13.78 -11.80
N LEU A 58 -27.20 14.68 -11.55
CA LEU A 58 -26.19 15.09 -12.54
C LEU A 58 -25.18 13.98 -12.89
N LEU A 59 -24.93 13.02 -11.99
CA LEU A 59 -24.14 11.81 -12.30
C LEU A 59 -24.99 10.66 -12.89
N GLY A 60 -26.32 10.82 -12.92
CA GLY A 60 -27.27 9.81 -13.38
C GLY A 60 -27.49 8.69 -12.36
N ILE A 61 -27.53 9.03 -11.06
CA ILE A 61 -27.58 8.07 -9.94
C ILE A 61 -28.72 8.46 -8.99
N SER A 62 -29.48 7.46 -8.54
CA SER A 62 -30.55 7.57 -7.54
C SER A 62 -30.14 6.88 -6.23
N SER A 63 -30.16 7.60 -5.11
CA SER A 63 -30.07 6.96 -3.78
C SER A 63 -31.47 6.72 -3.22
N ASN A 64 -31.68 5.57 -2.60
CA ASN A 64 -32.90 5.27 -1.84
C ASN A 64 -32.97 6.06 -0.52
N ASP A 65 -31.81 6.46 0.01
CA ASP A 65 -31.69 7.38 1.15
C ASP A 65 -30.60 8.44 0.84
N PRO A 66 -31.00 9.64 0.40
CA PRO A 66 -30.06 10.74 0.16
C PRO A 66 -29.42 11.29 1.44
N GLN A 67 -30.07 11.16 2.60
CA GLN A 67 -29.60 11.72 3.87
C GLN A 67 -28.49 10.86 4.47
N ALA A 68 -28.67 9.54 4.54
CA ALA A 68 -27.62 8.62 4.98
C ALA A 68 -26.41 8.64 4.03
N ALA A 69 -26.65 8.72 2.71
CA ALA A 69 -25.58 8.86 1.72
C ALA A 69 -24.81 10.19 1.86
N TYR A 70 -25.49 11.31 2.14
CA TYR A 70 -24.85 12.59 2.44
C TYR A 70 -23.96 12.52 3.68
N LEU A 71 -24.48 11.98 4.79
CA LEU A 71 -23.73 11.86 6.05
C LEU A 71 -22.51 10.94 5.90
N LYS A 72 -22.66 9.76 5.28
CA LYS A 72 -21.54 8.85 4.99
C LYS A 72 -20.46 9.53 4.16
N ALA A 73 -20.85 10.31 3.15
CA ALA A 73 -19.92 11.05 2.30
C ALA A 73 -19.23 12.23 3.02
N GLN A 74 -19.95 12.92 3.92
CA GLN A 74 -19.39 13.96 4.77
C GLN A 74 -18.30 13.40 5.70
N ASP A 75 -18.58 12.26 6.36
CA ASP A 75 -17.61 11.55 7.20
C ASP A 75 -16.37 11.12 6.41
N MET A 76 -16.55 10.48 5.25
CA MET A 76 -15.44 10.12 4.36
C MET A 76 -14.63 11.34 3.89
N PHE A 77 -15.29 12.48 3.64
CA PHE A 77 -14.63 13.73 3.27
C PHE A 77 -13.88 14.40 4.44
N VAL A 78 -14.26 14.16 5.69
CA VAL A 78 -13.47 14.58 6.86
C VAL A 78 -12.31 13.60 7.10
N GLN A 79 -12.58 12.30 7.08
CA GLN A 79 -11.63 11.24 7.44
C GLN A 79 -10.44 11.14 6.47
N TYR A 80 -10.65 11.33 5.17
CA TYR A 80 -9.67 10.96 4.13
C TYR A 80 -9.01 12.15 3.41
N ARG A 81 -9.08 13.38 3.94
CA ARG A 81 -8.53 14.60 3.30
C ARG A 81 -7.05 14.51 2.90
N THR A 82 -6.25 13.76 3.65
CA THR A 82 -4.81 13.58 3.42
C THR A 82 -4.44 12.26 2.75
N SER A 83 -5.43 11.43 2.40
CA SER A 83 -5.19 10.18 1.68
C SER A 83 -4.88 10.48 0.20
N PRO A 84 -3.84 9.87 -0.40
CA PRO A 84 -3.52 10.06 -1.82
C PRO A 84 -4.69 9.72 -2.74
N PHE A 85 -4.84 10.44 -3.84
CA PHE A 85 -5.99 10.31 -4.73
C PHE A 85 -5.74 9.36 -5.90
N ALA A 86 -6.83 8.80 -6.43
CA ALA A 86 -6.89 8.06 -7.68
C ALA A 86 -8.05 8.58 -8.55
N GLY A 87 -8.07 8.15 -9.81
CA GLY A 87 -9.14 8.45 -10.77
C GLY A 87 -9.70 7.18 -11.41
N ILE A 88 -11.01 7.13 -11.62
CA ILE A 88 -11.72 6.09 -12.39
C ILE A 88 -12.67 6.77 -13.39
N SER A 89 -12.68 6.31 -14.64
CA SER A 89 -13.65 6.84 -15.61
C SER A 89 -15.07 6.36 -15.29
N MET A 90 -16.07 7.18 -15.58
CA MET A 90 -17.49 6.87 -15.34
C MET A 90 -17.94 5.62 -16.13
N GLU A 91 -17.38 5.43 -17.32
CA GLU A 91 -17.59 4.22 -18.14
C GLU A 91 -17.02 2.97 -17.45
N LEU A 92 -15.77 3.04 -16.97
CA LEU A 92 -15.11 1.93 -16.28
C LEU A 92 -15.79 1.60 -14.96
N LEU A 93 -16.30 2.59 -14.23
CA LEU A 93 -17.13 2.36 -13.05
C LEU A 93 -18.42 1.60 -13.42
N LYS A 94 -19.15 2.08 -14.43
CA LYS A 94 -20.40 1.45 -14.92
C LYS A 94 -20.18 0.05 -15.52
N LYS A 95 -18.96 -0.30 -15.94
CA LYS A 95 -18.61 -1.67 -16.35
C LYS A 95 -18.71 -2.67 -15.18
N TYR A 96 -18.32 -2.27 -13.97
CA TYR A 96 -18.24 -3.15 -12.79
C TYR A 96 -19.42 -3.00 -11.81
N TYR A 97 -20.03 -1.81 -11.72
CA TYR A 97 -21.09 -1.50 -10.77
C TYR A 97 -22.33 -2.40 -10.90
N ASN A 98 -22.83 -2.90 -9.76
CA ASN A 98 -24.00 -3.76 -9.60
C ASN A 98 -24.02 -5.01 -10.49
N LYS A 99 -22.86 -5.63 -10.69
CA LYS A 99 -22.70 -6.88 -11.47
C LYS A 99 -21.90 -7.92 -10.68
N PRO A 100 -22.19 -9.22 -10.86
CA PRO A 100 -21.29 -10.28 -10.43
C PRO A 100 -20.04 -10.26 -11.33
N VAL A 101 -18.88 -9.95 -10.75
CA VAL A 101 -17.59 -9.88 -11.45
C VAL A 101 -16.60 -10.80 -10.74
N ALA A 102 -15.75 -11.51 -11.50
CA ALA A 102 -14.76 -12.40 -10.90
C ALA A 102 -13.70 -11.63 -10.11
N GLU A 103 -13.25 -12.20 -8.99
CA GLU A 103 -12.25 -11.58 -8.09
C GLU A 103 -10.99 -11.12 -8.84
N PHE A 104 -10.56 -11.85 -9.88
CA PHE A 104 -9.39 -11.49 -10.68
C PHE A 104 -9.62 -10.25 -11.55
N ASP A 105 -10.82 -10.06 -12.11
CA ASP A 105 -11.15 -8.87 -12.91
C ASP A 105 -11.33 -7.64 -12.03
N VAL A 106 -11.84 -7.83 -10.79
CA VAL A 106 -11.83 -6.81 -9.73
C VAL A 106 -10.39 -6.48 -9.33
N ALA A 107 -9.51 -7.47 -9.15
CA ALA A 107 -8.11 -7.24 -8.86
C ALA A 107 -7.38 -6.50 -10.01
N CYS A 108 -7.74 -6.73 -11.27
CA CYS A 108 -7.25 -5.95 -12.40
C CYS A 108 -7.72 -4.48 -12.33
N LEU A 109 -9.01 -4.22 -12.09
CA LEU A 109 -9.51 -2.85 -11.88
C LEU A 109 -8.76 -2.14 -10.75
N LEU A 110 -8.59 -2.79 -9.61
CA LEU A 110 -7.87 -2.24 -8.47
C LEU A 110 -6.38 -2.03 -8.77
N GLY A 111 -5.76 -2.92 -9.54
CA GLY A 111 -4.38 -2.79 -10.01
C GLY A 111 -4.18 -1.60 -10.95
N TYR A 112 -5.12 -1.36 -11.86
CA TYR A 112 -5.12 -0.19 -12.74
C TYR A 112 -5.26 1.12 -11.95
N ILE A 113 -6.25 1.19 -11.05
CA ILE A 113 -6.48 2.35 -10.17
C ILE A 113 -5.26 2.60 -9.26
N ALA A 114 -4.68 1.54 -8.70
CA ALA A 114 -3.45 1.58 -7.91
C ALA A 114 -2.28 2.20 -8.67
N LEU A 115 -2.02 1.71 -9.90
CA LEU A 115 -0.93 2.22 -10.74
C LEU A 115 -1.17 3.69 -11.14
N ARG A 116 -2.40 4.10 -11.46
CA ARG A 116 -2.72 5.52 -11.71
C ARG A 116 -2.50 6.39 -10.46
N SER A 117 -2.82 5.91 -9.26
CA SER A 117 -2.56 6.63 -7.99
C SER A 117 -1.07 6.80 -7.66
N ILE A 118 -0.21 5.92 -8.20
CA ILE A 118 1.25 6.00 -8.08
C ILE A 118 1.82 6.91 -9.17
N LEU A 119 1.28 6.83 -10.38
CA LEU A 119 1.77 7.57 -11.53
C LEU A 119 1.50 9.08 -11.41
N LEU A 120 0.27 9.43 -11.02
CA LEU A 120 -0.28 10.79 -10.96
C LEU A 120 -0.30 11.44 -12.36
N ASP A 121 0.41 12.55 -12.51
CA ASP A 121 0.55 13.40 -13.70
C ASP A 121 1.84 13.14 -14.49
N ARG A 122 2.61 12.11 -14.11
CA ARG A 122 3.90 11.76 -14.71
C ARG A 122 3.73 10.74 -15.86
N PRO A 123 4.60 10.75 -16.89
CA PRO A 123 4.55 9.74 -17.95
C PRO A 123 4.90 8.33 -17.44
N TRP A 124 5.88 8.23 -16.54
CA TRP A 124 6.34 6.98 -15.95
C TRP A 124 6.63 7.11 -14.45
N HIS A 125 6.67 5.97 -13.75
CA HIS A 125 7.19 5.90 -12.38
C HIS A 125 7.93 4.60 -12.07
N LYS A 126 8.78 4.62 -11.03
CA LYS A 126 9.42 3.42 -10.47
C LYS A 126 8.73 3.03 -9.17
N THR A 127 8.27 1.79 -9.06
CA THR A 127 7.51 1.29 -7.90
C THR A 127 7.92 -0.15 -7.55
N THR A 128 7.22 -0.74 -6.57
CA THR A 128 7.37 -2.15 -6.17
C THR A 128 6.01 -2.84 -6.13
N LYS A 129 6.00 -4.17 -6.33
CA LYS A 129 4.76 -4.98 -6.25
C LYS A 129 4.07 -4.87 -4.89
N ALA A 130 4.84 -4.63 -3.82
CA ALA A 130 4.33 -4.35 -2.48
C ALA A 130 3.63 -2.97 -2.37
N GLU A 131 4.13 -1.94 -3.06
CA GLU A 131 3.45 -0.63 -3.11
C GLU A 131 2.17 -0.72 -3.94
N ILE A 132 2.21 -1.36 -5.11
CA ILE A 132 1.02 -1.57 -5.96
C ILE A 132 -0.09 -2.26 -5.13
N TYR A 133 0.22 -3.34 -4.42
CA TYR A 133 -0.74 -4.02 -3.56
C TYR A 133 -1.24 -3.16 -2.36
N ALA A 134 -0.40 -2.27 -1.82
CA ALA A 134 -0.85 -1.30 -0.81
C ALA A 134 -1.97 -0.41 -1.39
N ARG A 135 -1.76 0.16 -2.58
CA ARG A 135 -2.73 1.05 -3.21
C ARG A 135 -4.01 0.30 -3.61
N MET A 136 -3.88 -0.93 -4.13
CA MET A 136 -5.03 -1.82 -4.43
C MET A 136 -5.94 -2.05 -3.21
N THR A 137 -5.38 -2.05 -1.99
CA THR A 137 -6.08 -2.29 -0.72
C THR A 137 -6.42 -1.02 0.05
N GLY A 138 -6.26 0.16 -0.57
CA GLY A 138 -6.55 1.46 0.06
C GLY A 138 -5.59 1.85 1.19
N ARG A 139 -4.32 1.47 1.04
CA ARG A 139 -3.20 1.79 1.95
C ARG A 139 -2.12 2.56 1.19
N THR A 140 -1.49 3.54 1.84
CA THR A 140 -0.35 4.28 1.25
C THR A 140 0.91 3.42 1.18
N SER A 141 1.08 2.50 2.12
CA SER A 141 2.19 1.55 2.20
C SER A 141 1.74 0.30 2.98
N LEU A 142 2.54 -0.78 2.93
CA LEU A 142 2.32 -1.98 3.72
C LEU A 142 3.22 -2.00 4.96
N PRO A 143 2.67 -2.18 6.18
CA PRO A 143 3.47 -2.50 7.36
C PRO A 143 4.10 -3.88 7.22
N SER A 144 5.31 -4.06 7.76
CA SER A 144 6.12 -5.27 7.56
C SER A 144 5.44 -6.58 7.97
N LYS A 145 4.53 -6.53 8.96
CA LYS A 145 3.80 -7.69 9.49
C LYS A 145 2.70 -8.23 8.56
N GLU A 146 2.15 -7.40 7.66
CA GLU A 146 1.07 -7.81 6.74
C GLU A 146 1.59 -8.46 5.45
N ARG A 147 2.90 -8.66 5.32
CA ARG A 147 3.53 -9.16 4.08
C ARG A 147 3.35 -10.66 3.84
N SER A 148 2.86 -11.41 4.83
CA SER A 148 2.70 -12.87 4.78
C SER A 148 1.23 -13.27 4.76
N GLY A 149 0.81 -13.97 3.70
CA GLY A 149 -0.52 -14.58 3.57
C GLY A 149 -1.26 -14.13 2.30
N GLU A 150 -1.27 -12.82 2.05
CA GLU A 150 -2.10 -12.20 1.01
C GLU A 150 -1.85 -12.74 -0.42
N ARG A 151 -2.94 -13.00 -1.15
CA ARG A 151 -2.90 -13.64 -2.48
C ARG A 151 -2.04 -12.83 -3.45
N TYR A 152 -2.32 -11.54 -3.58
CA TYR A 152 -1.63 -10.62 -4.50
C TYR A 152 -0.36 -9.98 -3.88
N LEU A 153 0.24 -10.60 -2.85
CA LEU A 153 1.66 -10.38 -2.51
C LEU A 153 2.57 -11.51 -3.01
N LYS A 154 2.01 -12.68 -3.29
CA LYS A 154 2.76 -13.81 -3.86
C LYS A 154 3.13 -13.47 -5.32
N ARG A 155 4.42 -13.62 -5.66
CA ARG A 155 4.99 -13.26 -6.98
C ARG A 155 4.12 -13.71 -8.15
N TYR A 156 3.71 -14.98 -8.19
CA TYR A 156 2.89 -15.54 -9.28
C TYR A 156 1.59 -14.76 -9.54
N HIS A 157 0.86 -14.37 -8.48
CA HIS A 157 -0.41 -13.64 -8.64
C HIS A 157 -0.18 -12.21 -9.14
N MET A 158 0.88 -11.53 -8.69
CA MET A 158 1.24 -10.20 -9.21
C MET A 158 1.80 -10.25 -10.63
N ASP A 159 2.63 -11.25 -10.95
CA ASP A 159 3.17 -11.44 -12.31
C ASP A 159 2.03 -11.79 -13.30
N ARG A 160 0.99 -12.51 -12.86
CA ARG A 160 -0.25 -12.74 -13.63
C ARG A 160 -1.11 -11.47 -13.77
N LEU A 161 -1.28 -10.70 -12.70
CA LEU A 161 -2.07 -9.45 -12.70
C LEU A 161 -1.45 -8.40 -13.61
N LEU A 162 -0.14 -8.17 -13.51
CA LEU A 162 0.56 -7.20 -14.36
C LEU A 162 0.45 -7.56 -15.85
N ARG A 163 0.63 -8.83 -16.21
CA ARG A 163 0.42 -9.31 -17.59
C ARG A 163 -1.00 -9.09 -18.11
N ALA A 164 -2.02 -9.20 -17.26
CA ALA A 164 -3.41 -8.92 -17.65
C ALA A 164 -3.65 -7.42 -17.89
N LEU A 165 -2.95 -6.54 -17.16
CA LEU A 165 -2.94 -5.10 -17.41
C LEU A 165 -2.14 -4.73 -18.67
N GLU A 166 -1.00 -5.38 -18.91
CA GLU A 166 -0.19 -5.21 -20.12
C GLU A 166 -0.97 -5.64 -21.38
N ALA A 167 -1.75 -6.72 -21.30
CA ALA A 167 -2.51 -7.26 -22.43
C ALA A 167 -3.84 -6.53 -22.74
N GLY A 168 -4.38 -5.72 -21.83
CA GLY A 168 -5.74 -5.18 -21.97
C GLY A 168 -6.06 -3.83 -21.33
N TRP A 169 -5.08 -3.15 -20.73
CA TRP A 169 -5.25 -1.88 -20.02
C TRP A 169 -4.17 -0.83 -20.37
N GLY A 170 -3.45 -1.04 -21.48
CA GLY A 170 -2.43 -0.10 -21.97
C GLY A 170 -1.20 0.05 -21.06
N LEU A 171 -0.97 -0.88 -20.13
CA LEU A 171 0.18 -0.83 -19.22
C LEU A 171 1.46 -1.30 -19.91
N HIS A 172 2.58 -0.61 -19.67
CA HIS A 172 3.91 -1.09 -19.99
C HIS A 172 4.73 -1.21 -18.70
N THR A 173 5.42 -2.34 -18.46
CA THR A 173 6.35 -2.51 -17.34
C THR A 173 7.75 -2.93 -17.78
N PHE A 174 8.77 -2.49 -17.04
CA PHE A 174 10.16 -2.86 -17.26
C PHE A 174 10.90 -3.10 -15.94
N SER A 175 11.57 -4.25 -15.79
CA SER A 175 12.22 -4.64 -14.53
C SER A 175 13.56 -5.38 -14.70
N HIS A 176 14.30 -5.13 -15.79
CA HIS A 176 15.57 -5.83 -16.03
C HIS A 176 16.68 -5.33 -15.09
N GLN A 177 17.31 -6.25 -14.34
CA GLN A 177 18.43 -5.98 -13.41
C GLN A 177 18.16 -4.80 -12.44
N THR A 178 16.93 -4.66 -11.95
CA THR A 178 16.52 -3.51 -11.14
C THR A 178 15.71 -3.94 -9.92
N MET A 179 15.87 -3.25 -8.79
CA MET A 179 15.01 -3.46 -7.62
C MET A 179 13.70 -2.71 -7.82
N GLY A 180 12.59 -3.46 -7.93
CA GLY A 180 11.26 -2.94 -8.28
C GLY A 180 10.95 -3.10 -9.77
N LEU A 181 10.10 -2.22 -10.30
CA LEU A 181 9.82 -2.08 -11.73
C LEU A 181 9.61 -0.60 -12.09
N TYR A 182 9.93 -0.24 -13.32
CA TYR A 182 9.43 0.97 -13.96
C TYR A 182 8.12 0.64 -14.68
N PHE A 183 7.20 1.60 -14.76
CA PHE A 183 5.98 1.45 -15.54
C PHE A 183 5.50 2.81 -16.08
N GLY A 184 4.67 2.73 -17.13
CA GLY A 184 3.89 3.83 -17.70
C GLY A 184 2.65 3.26 -18.40
N PHE A 185 1.77 4.12 -18.91
CA PHE A 185 0.66 3.70 -19.77
C PHE A 185 0.99 4.01 -21.25
N GLU A 186 -0.03 4.11 -22.10
CA GLU A 186 0.06 4.30 -23.56
C GLU A 186 1.01 5.44 -24.01
N GLN A 187 1.19 6.48 -23.19
CA GLN A 187 2.05 7.63 -23.48
C GLN A 187 3.56 7.33 -23.33
N THR A 188 3.94 6.19 -22.75
CA THR A 188 5.34 5.82 -22.49
C THR A 188 5.64 4.43 -23.04
N SER A 189 6.63 4.34 -23.92
CA SER A 189 6.98 3.08 -24.57
C SER A 189 7.84 2.16 -23.70
N LEU A 190 7.80 0.85 -23.95
CA LEU A 190 8.71 -0.12 -23.32
C LEU A 190 10.20 0.20 -23.58
N GLN A 191 10.51 0.80 -24.74
CA GLN A 191 11.86 1.23 -25.11
C GLN A 191 12.33 2.42 -24.26
N GLU A 192 11.44 3.39 -24.02
CA GLU A 192 11.69 4.52 -23.12
C GLU A 192 11.95 4.04 -21.68
N LEU A 193 11.11 3.14 -21.15
CA LEU A 193 11.30 2.53 -19.83
C LEU A 193 12.65 1.80 -19.70
N ALA A 194 13.12 1.14 -20.78
CA ALA A 194 14.43 0.50 -20.82
C ALA A 194 15.57 1.54 -20.78
N LEU A 195 15.50 2.60 -21.61
CA LEU A 195 16.47 3.70 -21.62
C LEU A 195 16.57 4.38 -20.24
N ILE A 196 15.44 4.61 -19.58
CA ILE A 196 15.36 5.16 -18.22
C ILE A 196 16.08 4.24 -17.21
N ASN A 197 15.88 2.92 -17.29
CA ASN A 197 16.55 1.98 -16.37
C ASN A 197 18.07 2.00 -16.53
N GLU A 198 18.59 1.97 -17.77
CA GLU A 198 20.04 1.98 -18.01
C GLU A 198 20.66 3.35 -17.63
N ALA A 199 20.01 4.47 -17.96
CA ALA A 199 20.42 5.80 -17.48
C ALA A 199 20.48 5.88 -15.94
N HIS A 200 19.55 5.21 -15.24
CA HIS A 200 19.58 5.08 -13.78
C HIS A 200 20.70 4.18 -13.24
N LYS A 201 21.18 3.17 -13.99
CA LYS A 201 22.36 2.36 -13.60
C LYS A 201 23.66 3.16 -13.68
N HIS A 202 23.81 3.98 -14.72
CA HIS A 202 25.03 4.76 -14.97
C HIS A 202 25.10 6.09 -14.20
N ARG A 203 24.05 6.47 -13.46
CA ARG A 203 24.08 7.64 -12.58
C ARG A 203 25.17 7.47 -11.51
N PRO A 204 26.10 8.45 -11.33
CA PRO A 204 27.18 8.33 -10.35
C PRO A 204 26.65 7.97 -8.96
N LYS A 205 27.18 6.89 -8.38
CA LYS A 205 26.75 6.39 -7.07
C LYS A 205 27.02 7.44 -6.01
N ASP A 206 26.11 7.52 -5.05
CA ASP A 206 26.10 8.56 -4.02
C ASP A 206 27.41 8.65 -3.20
N HIS A 207 28.21 7.58 -3.17
CA HIS A 207 29.58 7.57 -2.64
C HIS A 207 30.42 8.71 -3.23
N THR A 208 30.60 8.77 -4.56
CA THR A 208 31.45 9.80 -5.19
C THR A 208 30.91 11.22 -5.00
N ARG A 209 29.60 11.38 -4.81
CA ARG A 209 28.97 12.66 -4.45
C ARG A 209 29.22 13.03 -2.99
N ARG A 210 29.22 12.06 -2.08
CA ARG A 210 29.55 12.26 -0.65
C ARG A 210 31.03 12.55 -0.46
N ASP A 211 31.91 11.87 -1.19
CA ASP A 211 33.35 12.14 -1.21
C ASP A 211 33.63 13.56 -1.71
N ALA A 212 33.01 13.95 -2.84
CA ALA A 212 33.14 15.31 -3.39
C ALA A 212 32.59 16.38 -2.43
N ASN A 213 31.43 16.14 -1.81
CA ASN A 213 30.87 17.05 -0.80
C ASN A 213 31.74 17.13 0.47
N ALA A 214 32.32 16.02 0.91
CA ALA A 214 33.22 15.99 2.07
C ALA A 214 34.55 16.70 1.78
N ALA A 215 35.13 16.48 0.59
CA ALA A 215 36.30 17.21 0.12
C ALA A 215 36.02 18.72 0.03
N ALA A 216 34.89 19.11 -0.57
CA ALA A 216 34.48 20.51 -0.66
C ALA A 216 34.26 21.15 0.74
N LEU A 217 33.67 20.42 1.69
CA LEU A 217 33.51 20.87 3.08
C LEU A 217 34.86 21.01 3.80
N THR A 218 35.80 20.09 3.58
CA THR A 218 37.18 20.19 4.10
C THR A 218 37.91 21.39 3.51
N SER A 219 37.83 21.62 2.20
CA SER A 219 38.39 22.81 1.55
C SER A 219 37.77 24.12 2.05
N ALA A 220 36.45 24.15 2.27
CA ALA A 220 35.75 25.31 2.82
C ALA A 220 36.15 25.60 4.28
N ASN A 221 36.26 24.58 5.12
CA ASN A 221 36.72 24.73 6.51
C ASN A 221 38.19 25.20 6.56
N ALA A 222 39.06 24.69 5.69
CA ALA A 222 40.44 25.15 5.57
C ALA A 222 40.52 26.62 5.13
N ALA A 223 39.73 27.04 4.13
CA ALA A 223 39.66 28.43 3.69
C ALA A 223 39.10 29.38 4.75
N LEU A 224 38.26 28.88 5.67
CA LEU A 224 37.73 29.61 6.83
C LEU A 224 38.61 29.50 8.08
N GLY A 225 39.82 28.93 7.99
CA GLY A 225 40.76 28.78 9.11
C GLY A 225 40.31 27.80 10.20
N ARG A 226 39.26 27.00 9.95
CA ARG A 226 38.66 26.08 10.93
C ARG A 226 39.40 24.74 10.91
N SER A 227 40.46 24.63 11.72
CA SER A 227 41.15 23.35 11.94
C SER A 227 40.22 22.35 12.63
N THR A 228 40.02 21.18 12.01
CA THR A 228 39.17 20.10 12.54
C THR A 228 39.93 18.78 12.57
N THR A 229 40.46 18.40 13.74
CA THR A 229 41.19 17.14 13.96
C THR A 229 40.23 15.94 14.05
N ALA A 230 39.64 15.55 12.93
CA ALA A 230 38.74 14.38 12.84
C ALA A 230 39.55 13.09 12.56
N LYS A 231 39.69 12.24 13.59
CA LYS A 231 40.33 10.93 13.47
C LYS A 231 39.39 9.95 12.72
N PRO A 232 39.83 9.23 11.66
CA PRO A 232 38.99 8.22 11.03
C PRO A 232 38.76 7.04 11.99
N GLN A 233 37.50 6.70 12.27
CA GLN A 233 37.18 5.40 12.87
C GLN A 233 37.15 4.35 11.76
N GLN A 234 38.21 3.57 11.65
CA GLN A 234 38.15 2.29 10.96
C GLN A 234 37.21 1.37 11.74
N GLN A 235 36.08 0.99 11.14
CA GLN A 235 35.31 -0.14 11.63
C GLN A 235 35.94 -1.42 11.07
N HIS A 236 36.63 -2.17 11.94
CA HIS A 236 36.87 -3.59 11.70
C HIS A 236 35.54 -4.32 11.55
N ASN A 237 35.51 -5.32 10.68
CA ASN A 237 34.48 -6.35 10.71
C ASN A 237 35.12 -7.63 10.16
N ASP A 238 35.52 -8.53 11.06
CA ASP A 238 36.23 -9.75 10.70
C ASP A 238 35.28 -10.80 10.10
N SER A 239 35.77 -11.57 9.12
CA SER A 239 35.10 -12.77 8.60
C SER A 239 36.12 -13.73 7.97
N THR A 240 36.98 -14.26 8.84
CA THR A 240 37.54 -15.62 8.83
C THR A 240 37.63 -16.37 7.50
N THR A 241 38.85 -16.54 6.99
CA THR A 241 39.22 -17.65 6.08
C THR A 241 40.32 -18.52 6.72
N THR A 242 40.00 -19.78 6.98
CA THR A 242 40.88 -20.74 7.66
C THR A 242 41.69 -21.59 6.67
N PRO A 243 42.99 -21.82 6.93
CA PRO A 243 43.70 -23.02 6.48
C PRO A 243 44.00 -23.97 7.66
N GLN A 244 44.00 -25.28 7.41
CA GLN A 244 44.38 -26.31 8.41
C GLN A 244 45.85 -26.72 8.28
N GLN A 245 46.53 -26.95 9.41
CA GLN A 245 47.50 -28.03 9.70
C GLN A 245 47.91 -27.90 11.20
N GLN A 246 47.82 -28.93 12.06
CA GLN A 246 48.79 -30.04 12.27
C GLN A 246 50.20 -29.56 12.68
N HIS A 247 50.91 -30.04 13.72
CA HIS A 247 50.70 -30.90 14.91
C HIS A 247 51.83 -30.50 15.93
N ASN A 248 52.04 -30.99 17.17
CA ASN A 248 51.53 -32.09 18.01
C ASN A 248 51.79 -31.78 19.53
N GLY A 249 51.39 -32.66 20.48
CA GLY A 249 52.05 -32.77 21.80
C GLY A 249 51.15 -32.91 23.04
N SER A 250 51.48 -33.85 23.95
CA SER A 250 50.78 -34.10 25.23
C SER A 250 51.68 -33.82 26.45
N ALA A 251 51.10 -33.42 27.60
CA ALA A 251 51.07 -34.24 28.84
C ALA A 251 50.74 -33.48 30.15
N ALA A 252 49.81 -34.06 30.91
CA ALA A 252 49.78 -34.20 32.39
C ALA A 252 49.65 -33.00 33.37
N ALA A 253 49.24 -33.37 34.60
CA ALA A 253 49.35 -32.69 35.90
C ALA A 253 48.40 -31.50 36.26
N ALA A 254 47.41 -31.84 37.10
CA ALA A 254 46.93 -31.04 38.24
C ALA A 254 47.42 -31.76 39.54
N PRO A 255 47.36 -31.23 40.79
CA PRO A 255 46.18 -30.56 41.40
C PRO A 255 46.47 -29.47 42.46
N GLN A 256 45.42 -29.06 43.21
CA GLN A 256 45.44 -28.39 44.54
C GLN A 256 45.97 -26.93 44.60
N GLN A 257 45.57 -26.06 45.55
CA GLN A 257 44.34 -25.89 46.37
C GLN A 257 44.44 -24.52 47.07
N HIS A 258 43.33 -23.77 47.23
CA HIS A 258 42.80 -23.26 48.52
C HIS A 258 41.63 -22.27 48.35
N ASN A 259 41.02 -21.91 49.49
CA ASN A 259 39.74 -21.21 49.66
C ASN A 259 39.98 -19.77 50.18
N ASP A 260 39.05 -18.82 49.98
CA ASP A 260 38.18 -18.35 51.08
C ASP A 260 37.26 -17.14 50.76
N SER A 261 35.96 -17.37 51.00
CA SER A 261 35.01 -16.55 51.78
C SER A 261 34.58 -15.10 51.40
N PHE A 262 33.24 -14.90 51.44
CA PHE A 262 32.47 -13.65 51.68
C PHE A 262 32.48 -12.55 50.58
N THR A 263 31.40 -11.83 50.25
CA THR A 263 29.99 -11.82 50.75
C THR A 263 29.01 -11.50 49.61
N ALA A 264 27.74 -11.92 49.70
CA ALA A 264 26.64 -11.42 48.86
C ALA A 264 25.97 -10.17 49.48
N PRO A 265 25.13 -9.41 48.73
CA PRO A 265 23.72 -9.81 48.64
C PRO A 265 23.09 -9.68 47.24
N SER A 266 22.07 -10.50 47.00
CA SER A 266 21.23 -10.45 45.79
C SER A 266 20.26 -9.25 45.81
N GLN A 267 19.84 -8.82 44.61
CA GLN A 267 18.46 -8.35 44.42
C GLN A 267 17.80 -9.12 43.28
N HIS A 268 16.60 -9.63 43.53
CA HIS A 268 15.77 -10.31 42.53
C HIS A 268 15.36 -9.36 41.41
N ARG A 269 15.10 -9.93 40.22
CA ARG A 269 14.08 -9.39 39.34
C ARG A 269 13.25 -10.52 38.72
N GLU A 270 12.05 -10.70 39.25
CA GLU A 270 11.07 -11.69 38.79
C GLU A 270 10.71 -11.50 37.30
N PRO A 271 10.45 -12.59 36.55
CA PRO A 271 9.87 -12.50 35.22
C PRO A 271 8.35 -12.19 35.30
N ILE A 272 7.87 -11.34 34.39
CA ILE A 272 6.44 -10.97 34.34
C ILE A 272 5.62 -12.14 33.74
N PRO A 273 4.55 -12.61 34.39
CA PRO A 273 3.72 -13.71 33.89
C PRO A 273 2.81 -13.26 32.73
N CYS A 274 2.62 -14.15 31.75
CA CYS A 274 1.68 -13.95 30.65
C CYS A 274 0.23 -14.19 31.11
N LEU A 275 -0.70 -13.34 30.70
CA LEU A 275 -2.14 -13.53 30.93
C LEU A 275 -2.72 -14.60 29.98
N PRO A 276 -3.67 -15.45 30.45
CA PRO A 276 -4.21 -16.55 29.66
C PRO A 276 -5.25 -16.10 28.62
N CYS A 277 -5.26 -16.79 27.47
CA CYS A 277 -6.32 -16.65 26.47
C CYS A 277 -7.54 -17.52 26.86
N THR A 278 -8.69 -16.88 27.07
CA THR A 278 -9.94 -17.57 27.43
C THR A 278 -10.65 -18.13 26.19
N THR A 279 -10.53 -19.45 25.99
CA THR A 279 -11.25 -20.18 24.92
C THR A 279 -12.69 -20.46 25.34
N THR A 280 -13.64 -19.63 24.90
CA THR A 280 -15.07 -19.93 25.05
C THR A 280 -15.52 -20.94 24.00
N LYS A 281 -15.75 -22.20 24.43
CA LYS A 281 -16.49 -23.18 23.63
C LYS A 281 -17.99 -22.93 23.76
N HIS A 282 -18.65 -22.45 22.71
CA HIS A 282 -20.09 -22.68 22.56
C HIS A 282 -20.30 -24.00 21.82
N ILE A 283 -20.93 -24.95 22.50
CA ILE A 283 -21.41 -26.20 21.90
C ILE A 283 -22.79 -25.94 21.28
N LEU A 284 -23.03 -26.54 20.12
CA LEU A 284 -24.28 -26.46 19.39
C LEU A 284 -25.37 -27.25 20.12
N HIS A 285 -26.51 -26.63 20.38
CA HIS A 285 -27.80 -27.32 20.40
C HIS A 285 -28.49 -27.09 19.05
N ALA A 286 -29.14 -28.12 18.52
CA ALA A 286 -29.77 -28.11 17.22
C ALA A 286 -31.28 -28.37 17.34
N GLU A 287 -32.08 -27.43 16.83
CA GLU A 287 -33.51 -27.62 16.54
C GLU A 287 -33.86 -26.89 15.23
N ASN A 288 -34.69 -27.51 14.39
CA ASN A 288 -35.08 -27.04 13.06
C ASN A 288 -36.15 -28.01 12.48
N PRO A 289 -37.18 -27.58 11.71
CA PRO A 289 -37.86 -26.29 11.58
C PRO A 289 -39.32 -26.37 12.13
N PRO A 290 -40.21 -25.42 11.78
CA PRO A 290 -41.28 -25.83 10.85
C PRO A 290 -41.37 -24.95 9.58
N ASN A 291 -42.00 -25.48 8.53
CA ASN A 291 -41.88 -24.96 7.16
C ASN A 291 -43.24 -24.57 6.54
N ALA A 292 -43.52 -23.26 6.48
CA ALA A 292 -44.53 -22.57 5.67
C ALA A 292 -44.20 -21.05 5.74
N ILE A 293 -44.52 -20.16 4.79
CA ILE A 293 -45.54 -20.14 3.73
C ILE A 293 -44.89 -19.64 2.42
N ALA A 294 -45.35 -20.12 1.26
CA ALA A 294 -44.90 -19.64 -0.05
C ALA A 294 -45.58 -18.30 -0.45
N ASN A 295 -44.85 -17.42 -1.14
CA ASN A 295 -45.47 -16.53 -2.12
C ASN A 295 -44.48 -16.12 -3.23
N ILE A 296 -44.91 -16.29 -4.48
CA ILE A 296 -44.17 -15.92 -5.69
C ILE A 296 -44.93 -14.77 -6.35
N ARG A 297 -44.26 -13.65 -6.64
CA ARG A 297 -44.76 -12.64 -7.59
C ARG A 297 -43.60 -12.03 -8.41
N PRO A 298 -43.64 -12.11 -9.75
CA PRO A 298 -42.69 -11.45 -10.65
C PRO A 298 -43.26 -10.17 -11.28
N CYS A 299 -42.37 -9.38 -11.92
CA CYS A 299 -42.68 -8.40 -12.98
C CYS A 299 -43.45 -7.12 -12.53
N PRO A 300 -43.43 -6.00 -13.29
CA PRO A 300 -43.29 -5.89 -14.76
C PRO A 300 -42.09 -5.12 -15.34
N ILE A 301 -41.80 -5.51 -16.58
CA ILE A 301 -41.34 -4.74 -17.78
C ILE A 301 -40.71 -3.37 -17.52
#